data_AF-A0A3A6TWR3-F1
#
_entry.id   AF-A0A3A6TWR3-F1
#
_cell.length_a   1.000
_cell.length_b   1.000
_cell.length_c   1.000
_cell.angle_alpha   90.00
_cell.angle_beta   90.00
_cell.angle_gamma   90.00
#
_symmetry.space_group_name_H-M   'P 1'
#
loop_
_entity.id
_entity.type
_entity.pdbx_description
1 polymer ?
#
loop_
_entity_poly.entity_id
_entity_poly.type
_entity_poly.pdbx_seq_one_letter_code
_entity_poly.pdbx_strand_id
1 'polypeptide(L)'
;MKKIIFAGLVLSCTLAPQSFSTELIYTPINPTFGGNPLNGSLLLAKANAQNDNSESQERDFVQRFKESLERNILSKITRGISSGELTEGRFVTGDHTIVVADLGEGHFEISITNDITGEVTVIEIYNPENLSGQ
;
A
#
# COMPACT_ATOMS: atom_id res chain seq x y z
N MET A 1 -3.46 -19.78 79.69
CA MET A 1 -3.39 -19.95 78.23
C MET A 1 -4.09 -18.83 77.44
N LYS A 2 -5.36 -18.49 77.71
CA LYS A 2 -6.08 -17.37 77.03
C LYS A 2 -5.35 -16.00 77.07
N LYS A 3 -4.74 -15.64 78.21
CA LYS A 3 -4.06 -14.34 78.40
C LYS A 3 -2.77 -14.17 77.57
N ILE A 4 -2.05 -15.27 77.31
CA ILE A 4 -0.82 -15.27 76.51
C ILE A 4 -1.15 -15.09 75.02
N ILE A 5 -2.23 -15.74 74.57
CA ILE A 5 -2.76 -15.55 73.21
C ILE A 5 -3.22 -14.10 73.00
N PHE A 6 -3.88 -13.51 74.00
CA PHE A 6 -4.32 -12.12 73.94
C PHE A 6 -3.14 -11.13 73.91
N ALA A 7 -2.09 -11.38 74.70
CA ALA A 7 -0.89 -10.54 74.70
C ALA A 7 -0.11 -10.63 73.37
N GLY A 8 -0.02 -11.83 72.77
CA GLY A 8 0.62 -12.02 71.47
C GLY A 8 -0.11 -11.31 70.32
N LEU A 9 -1.44 -11.30 70.35
CA LEU A 9 -2.26 -10.62 69.34
C LEU A 9 -2.10 -9.09 69.40
N VAL A 10 -2.05 -8.51 70.60
CA VAL A 10 -1.86 -7.06 70.78
C VAL A 10 -0.47 -6.63 70.34
N LEU A 11 0.57 -7.41 70.66
CA LEU A 11 1.94 -7.12 70.25
C LEU A 11 2.11 -7.19 68.72
N SER A 12 1.45 -8.14 68.05
CA SER A 12 1.46 -8.27 66.58
C SER A 12 0.82 -7.05 65.88
N CYS A 13 -0.24 -6.48 66.46
CA CYS A 13 -0.93 -5.32 65.89
C CYS A 13 -0.10 -4.03 65.99
N THR A 14 0.76 -3.91 67.01
CA THR A 14 1.61 -2.72 67.20
C THR A 14 2.91 -2.72 66.39
N LEU A 15 3.31 -3.86 65.84
CA LEU A 15 4.53 -4.00 65.02
C LEU A 15 4.23 -3.97 63.51
N ALA A 16 3.00 -3.69 63.10
CA ALA A 16 2.67 -3.58 61.68
C ALA A 16 3.43 -2.40 61.04
N PRO A 17 4.18 -2.60 59.94
CA PRO A 17 4.89 -1.52 59.27
C PRO A 17 3.88 -0.52 58.69
N GLN A 18 4.17 0.76 58.85
CA GLN A 18 3.36 1.84 58.30
C GLN A 18 3.45 1.79 56.77
N SER A 19 2.29 1.66 56.11
CA SER A 19 2.22 1.71 54.65
C SER A 19 2.37 3.16 54.21
N PHE A 20 3.48 3.48 53.53
CA PHE A 20 3.71 4.77 52.91
C PHE A 20 3.13 4.73 51.51
N SER A 21 2.10 5.54 51.27
CA SER A 21 1.53 5.77 49.94
C SER A 21 1.71 7.23 49.57
N THR A 22 2.16 7.47 48.33
CA THR A 22 2.25 8.80 47.73
C THR A 22 1.26 8.92 46.59
N GLU A 23 0.88 10.15 46.25
CA GLU A 23 0.01 10.40 45.10
C GLU A 23 0.69 9.97 43.80
N LEU A 24 -0.06 9.32 42.92
CA LEU A 24 0.35 9.08 41.55
C LEU A 24 -0.21 10.20 40.67
N ILE A 25 0.63 11.18 40.35
CA ILE A 25 0.24 12.27 39.45
C ILE A 25 0.52 11.84 38.02
N TYR A 26 -0.54 11.76 37.21
CA TYR A 26 -0.40 11.54 35.77
C TYR A 26 0.07 12.82 35.08
N THR A 27 1.18 12.72 34.36
CA THR A 27 1.64 13.77 33.46
C THR A 27 1.66 13.23 32.02
N PRO A 28 0.91 13.85 31.09
CA PRO A 28 0.97 13.46 29.69
C PRO A 28 2.39 13.61 29.14
N ILE A 29 2.79 12.68 28.28
CA ILE A 29 4.14 12.72 27.66
C ILE A 29 4.16 13.74 26.51
N ASN A 30 3.02 13.88 25.83
CA ASN A 30 2.86 14.76 24.69
C ASN A 30 2.60 16.21 25.16
N PRO A 31 3.39 17.19 24.69
CA PRO A 31 3.29 18.57 25.12
C PRO A 31 1.94 19.23 24.79
N THR A 32 1.23 18.79 23.76
CA THR A 32 -0.11 19.30 23.41
C THR A 32 -1.14 19.06 24.51
N PHE A 33 -0.92 18.08 25.38
CA PHE A 33 -1.82 17.77 26.51
C PHE A 33 -1.28 18.30 27.86
N GLY A 34 -0.31 19.22 27.86
CA GLY A 34 0.30 19.75 29.09
C GLY A 34 1.50 18.95 29.60
N GLY A 35 2.09 18.11 28.74
CA GLY A 35 3.34 17.40 29.00
C GLY A 35 4.59 18.28 28.85
N ASN A 36 5.76 17.68 29.05
CA ASN A 36 7.03 18.39 28.92
C ASN A 36 7.26 18.90 27.47
N PRO A 37 7.42 20.22 27.23
CA PRO A 37 7.64 20.79 25.90
C PRO A 37 8.90 20.27 25.20
N LEU A 38 9.92 19.84 25.96
CA LEU A 38 11.16 19.31 25.42
C LEU A 38 10.95 17.97 24.66
N ASN A 39 9.85 17.25 24.92
CA ASN A 39 9.53 16.02 24.22
C ASN A 39 9.01 16.25 22.78
N GLY A 40 8.63 17.49 22.43
CA GLY A 40 7.97 17.78 21.15
C GLY A 40 8.82 17.38 19.93
N SER A 41 10.10 17.76 19.91
CA SER A 41 10.99 17.45 18.78
C SER A 41 11.21 15.94 18.62
N LEU A 42 11.40 15.21 19.73
CA LEU A 42 11.61 13.76 19.72
C LEU A 42 10.34 13.03 19.25
N LEU A 43 9.17 13.42 19.74
CA LEU A 43 7.89 12.80 19.36
C LEU A 43 7.58 13.05 17.89
N LEU A 44 7.84 14.27 17.39
CA LEU A 44 7.66 14.60 15.97
C LEU A 44 8.65 13.84 15.07
N ALA A 45 9.91 13.73 15.47
CA ALA A 45 10.91 12.97 14.72
C ALA A 45 10.55 11.48 14.64
N LYS A 46 10.06 10.89 15.74
CA LYS A 46 9.55 9.51 15.76
C LYS A 46 8.34 9.34 14.84
N ALA A 47 7.41 10.29 14.86
CA ALA A 47 6.24 10.25 13.99
C ALA A 47 6.62 10.30 12.51
N ASN A 48 7.54 11.21 12.12
CA ASN A 48 8.01 11.31 10.74
C ASN A 48 8.80 10.07 10.29
N ALA A 49 9.61 9.47 11.16
CA ALA A 49 10.37 8.26 10.84
C ALA A 49 9.49 7.02 10.62
N GLN A 50 8.25 7.04 11.14
CA GLN A 50 7.25 5.98 10.95
C GLN A 50 6.15 6.39 9.96
N ASN A 51 6.25 7.59 9.37
CA ASN A 51 5.24 8.08 8.46
C ASN A 51 5.43 7.46 7.07
N ASP A 52 4.85 6.27 6.88
CA ASP A 52 4.77 5.59 5.59
C ASP A 52 3.64 6.15 4.69
N ASN A 53 2.89 7.15 5.18
CA ASN A 53 1.96 7.92 4.37
C ASN A 53 2.77 8.92 3.55
N SER A 54 3.37 8.42 2.47
CA SER A 54 3.64 9.27 1.32
C SER A 54 2.29 9.89 0.94
N GLU A 55 2.23 11.23 0.84
CA GLU A 55 1.28 11.89 -0.06
C GLU A 55 1.16 10.95 -1.25
N SER A 56 -0.04 10.43 -1.55
CA SER A 56 -0.21 9.58 -2.72
C SER A 56 0.34 10.41 -3.87
N GLN A 57 1.61 10.17 -4.25
CA GLN A 57 2.21 10.72 -5.44
C GLN A 57 1.17 10.36 -6.45
N GLU A 58 0.50 11.40 -6.95
CA GLU A 58 -0.61 11.32 -7.87
C GLU A 58 -0.22 10.22 -8.84
N ARG A 59 -0.78 9.00 -8.64
CA ARG A 59 -0.19 7.80 -9.26
C ARG A 59 -0.12 8.14 -10.73
N ASP A 60 1.10 8.26 -11.27
CA ASP A 60 1.34 8.93 -12.55
C ASP A 60 0.20 8.54 -13.50
N PHE A 61 -0.50 9.51 -14.08
CA PHE A 61 -1.67 9.24 -14.91
C PHE A 61 -1.36 8.11 -15.90
N VAL A 62 -0.12 8.09 -16.39
CA VAL A 62 0.48 7.06 -17.22
C VAL A 62 0.48 5.68 -16.54
N GLN A 63 0.88 5.55 -15.27
CA GLN A 63 0.83 4.30 -14.51
C GLN A 63 -0.61 3.78 -14.36
N ARG A 64 -1.57 4.65 -14.00
CA ARG A 64 -2.99 4.26 -13.87
C ARG A 64 -3.63 3.91 -15.22
N PHE A 65 -3.18 4.60 -16.27
CA PHE A 65 -3.58 4.34 -17.65
C PHE A 65 -3.02 3.01 -18.12
N LYS A 66 -1.73 2.73 -17.88
CA LYS A 66 -1.08 1.44 -18.14
C LYS A 66 -1.82 0.29 -17.44
N GLU A 67 -2.08 0.42 -16.15
CA GLU A 67 -2.84 -0.58 -15.39
C GLU A 67 -4.27 -0.78 -15.94
N SER A 68 -4.93 0.28 -16.44
CA SER A 68 -6.29 0.19 -17.00
C SER A 68 -6.30 -0.38 -18.42
N LEU A 69 -5.29 -0.05 -19.21
CA LEU A 69 -5.06 -0.58 -20.54
C LEU A 69 -4.73 -2.07 -20.47
N GLU A 70 -3.83 -2.47 -19.58
CA GLU A 70 -3.48 -3.89 -19.31
C GLU A 70 -4.72 -4.71 -18.98
N ARG A 71 -5.58 -4.21 -18.09
CA ARG A 71 -6.83 -4.90 -17.74
C ARG A 71 -7.80 -5.00 -18.94
N ASN A 72 -7.86 -3.99 -19.80
CA ASN A 72 -8.75 -3.99 -20.96
C ASN A 72 -8.22 -4.88 -22.10
N ILE A 73 -6.92 -4.80 -22.38
CA ILE A 73 -6.21 -5.64 -23.36
C ILE A 73 -6.28 -7.10 -22.94
N LEU A 74 -5.98 -7.43 -21.68
CA LEU A 74 -6.09 -8.80 -21.17
C LEU A 74 -7.52 -9.33 -21.32
N SER A 75 -8.53 -8.52 -20.97
CA SER A 75 -9.94 -8.90 -21.14
C SER A 75 -10.34 -9.13 -22.60
N LYS A 76 -9.72 -8.43 -23.55
CA LYS A 76 -9.96 -8.59 -25.00
C LYS A 76 -9.18 -9.77 -25.58
N ILE A 77 -7.94 -9.98 -25.16
CA ILE A 77 -7.11 -11.13 -25.56
C ILE A 77 -7.72 -12.44 -25.04
N THR A 78 -8.14 -12.50 -23.78
CA THR A 78 -8.81 -13.70 -23.24
C THR A 78 -10.10 -14.03 -23.99
N ARG A 79 -10.84 -13.01 -24.45
CA ARG A 79 -12.04 -13.21 -25.28
C ARG A 79 -11.70 -13.61 -26.71
N GLY A 80 -10.65 -13.05 -27.31
CA GLY A 80 -10.18 -13.36 -28.67
C GLY A 80 -9.51 -14.73 -28.80
N ILE A 81 -8.74 -15.16 -27.80
CA ILE A 81 -8.17 -16.52 -27.72
C ILE A 81 -9.30 -17.55 -27.53
N SER A 82 -10.33 -17.23 -26.73
CA SER A 82 -11.49 -18.10 -26.56
C SER A 82 -12.36 -18.21 -27.81
N SER A 83 -12.28 -17.26 -28.76
CA SER A 83 -13.05 -17.28 -30.01
C SER A 83 -12.22 -17.69 -31.24
N GLY A 84 -10.91 -17.88 -31.10
CA GLY A 84 -10.01 -18.31 -32.20
C GLY A 84 -9.82 -17.26 -33.29
N GLU A 85 -10.10 -15.98 -33.03
CA GLU A 85 -10.09 -14.92 -34.05
C GLU A 85 -9.39 -13.69 -33.49
N LEU A 86 -8.05 -13.72 -33.51
CA LEU A 86 -7.25 -12.50 -33.46
C LEU A 86 -7.30 -11.89 -34.86
N THR A 87 -8.33 -11.09 -35.13
CA THR A 87 -8.40 -10.34 -36.38
C THR A 87 -7.47 -9.13 -36.28
N GLU A 88 -6.51 -9.03 -37.19
CA GLU A 88 -5.78 -7.80 -37.52
C GLU A 88 -6.77 -6.63 -37.54
N GLY A 89 -6.48 -5.55 -36.81
CA GLY A 89 -7.50 -4.54 -36.57
C GLY A 89 -6.96 -3.21 -36.06
N ARG A 90 -7.49 -2.13 -36.66
CA ARG A 90 -7.30 -0.75 -36.19
C ARG A 90 -8.39 -0.41 -35.19
N PHE A 91 -8.01 -0.10 -33.96
CA PHE A 91 -8.92 0.26 -32.88
C PHE A 91 -8.76 1.74 -32.54
N VAL A 92 -9.84 2.52 -32.63
CA VAL A 92 -9.84 3.94 -32.25
C VAL A 92 -10.47 4.07 -30.86
N THR A 93 -9.74 4.67 -29.93
CA THR A 93 -10.22 4.94 -28.57
C THR A 93 -10.00 6.41 -28.21
N GLY A 94 -11.07 7.21 -28.29
CA GLY A 94 -11.01 8.64 -28.01
C GLY A 94 -10.10 9.38 -29.00
N ASP A 95 -9.01 9.91 -28.47
CA ASP A 95 -7.94 10.65 -29.16
C ASP A 95 -6.73 9.78 -29.55
N HIS A 96 -6.84 8.45 -29.41
CA HIS A 96 -5.77 7.52 -29.75
C HIS A 96 -6.21 6.49 -30.80
N THR A 97 -5.39 6.31 -31.82
CA THR A 97 -5.51 5.27 -32.84
C THR A 97 -4.50 4.16 -32.55
N ILE A 98 -5.00 2.94 -32.35
CA ILE A 98 -4.19 1.75 -32.08
C ILE A 98 -4.23 0.84 -33.30
N VAL A 99 -3.06 0.46 -33.81
CA VAL A 99 -2.90 -0.49 -34.91
C VAL A 99 -2.14 -1.70 -34.38
N VAL A 100 -2.72 -2.88 -34.58
CA VAL A 100 -2.06 -4.15 -34.26
C VAL A 100 -1.68 -4.81 -35.58
N ALA A 101 -0.38 -5.02 -35.80
CA ALA A 101 0.17 -5.73 -36.93
C ALA A 101 0.77 -7.06 -36.43
N ASP A 102 0.41 -8.16 -37.09
CA ASP A 102 1.09 -9.44 -36.92
C ASP A 102 2.32 -9.45 -37.84
N LEU A 103 3.51 -9.60 -37.25
CA LEU A 103 4.77 -9.68 -37.97
C LEU A 103 5.14 -11.14 -38.29
N GLY A 104 4.31 -12.12 -37.88
CA GLY A 104 4.51 -13.55 -38.07
C GLY A 104 5.25 -14.20 -36.89
N GLU A 105 5.24 -15.54 -36.83
CA GLU A 105 5.98 -16.33 -35.83
C GLU A 105 5.69 -15.97 -34.36
N GLY A 106 4.50 -15.42 -34.07
CA GLY A 106 4.11 -14.98 -32.73
C GLY A 106 4.66 -13.60 -32.34
N HIS A 107 5.21 -12.85 -33.30
CA HIS A 107 5.61 -11.45 -33.13
C HIS A 107 4.44 -10.52 -33.47
N PHE A 108 4.04 -9.69 -32.53
CA PHE A 108 3.02 -8.67 -32.73
C PHE A 108 3.62 -7.29 -32.49
N GLU A 109 3.39 -6.37 -33.42
CA GLU A 109 3.71 -4.96 -33.27
C GLU A 109 2.42 -4.19 -33.00
N ILE A 110 2.40 -3.44 -31.89
CA ILE A 110 1.30 -2.56 -31.53
C ILE A 110 1.80 -1.13 -31.64
N SER A 111 1.23 -0.37 -32.57
CA SER A 111 1.49 1.05 -32.73
C SER A 111 0.32 1.87 -32.20
N ILE A 112 0.58 2.72 -31.22
CA ILE A 112 -0.39 3.63 -30.60
C ILE A 112 -0.03 5.04 -31.04
N THR A 113 -0.94 5.70 -31.75
CA THR A 113 -0.79 7.08 -32.19
C THR A 113 -1.77 7.96 -31.44
N ASN A 114 -1.30 9.06 -30.84
CA ASN A 114 -2.16 10.11 -30.32
C ASN A 114 -2.50 11.08 -31.46
N ASP A 115 -3.79 11.23 -31.76
CA ASP A 115 -4.29 12.01 -32.91
C ASP A 115 -4.29 13.54 -32.65
N ILE A 116 -4.07 13.97 -31.40
CA ILE A 116 -4.00 15.39 -31.00
C ILE A 116 -2.55 15.86 -30.93
N THR A 117 -1.66 15.05 -30.34
CA THR A 117 -0.25 15.41 -30.12
C THR A 117 0.67 14.89 -31.23
N GLY A 118 0.23 13.87 -31.99
CA GLY A 118 1.05 13.18 -32.99
C GLY A 118 2.09 12.22 -32.41
N GLU A 119 2.04 11.97 -31.09
CA GLU A 119 2.97 11.07 -30.42
C GLU A 119 2.69 9.60 -30.80
N VAL A 120 3.74 8.86 -31.16
CA VAL A 120 3.66 7.45 -31.55
C VAL A 120 4.43 6.60 -30.55
N THR A 121 3.75 5.64 -29.94
CA THR A 121 4.34 4.63 -29.07
C THR A 121 4.25 3.27 -29.75
N VAL A 122 5.40 2.62 -29.95
CA VAL A 122 5.48 1.28 -30.54
C VAL A 122 5.82 0.27 -29.45
N ILE A 123 5.06 -0.82 -29.40
CA ILE A 123 5.25 -1.92 -28.45
C ILE A 123 5.37 -3.22 -29.24
N GLU A 124 6.51 -3.87 -29.13
CA GLU A 124 6.76 -5.18 -29.70
C GLU A 124 6.49 -6.26 -28.66
N ILE A 125 5.68 -7.24 -29.03
CA ILE A 125 5.32 -8.37 -28.17
C ILE A 125 5.75 -9.65 -28.88
N TYR A 126 6.48 -10.49 -28.15
CA TYR A 126 6.86 -11.82 -28.61
C TYR A 126 6.10 -12.88 -27.80
N ASN A 127 5.28 -13.67 -28.47
CA ASN A 127 4.58 -14.80 -27.88
C ASN A 127 5.15 -16.14 -28.39
N PRO A 128 6.00 -16.83 -27.62
CA PRO A 128 6.65 -18.07 -28.06
C PRO A 128 5.72 -19.29 -28.13
N GLU A 129 4.48 -19.21 -27.63
CA GLU A 129 3.55 -20.36 -27.63
C GLU A 129 2.93 -20.69 -29.00
N ASN A 130 3.06 -19.80 -30.00
CA ASN A 130 2.60 -20.09 -31.38
C ASN A 130 3.57 -20.97 -32.18
N LEU A 131 4.69 -21.41 -31.60
CA LEU A 131 5.69 -22.25 -32.27
C LEU A 131 5.56 -23.75 -31.95
N SER A 132 4.62 -24.17 -31.10
CA SER A 132 4.39 -25.59 -30.77
C SER A 132 3.18 -26.22 -31.48
N GLY A 133 2.64 -25.55 -32.50
CA GLY A 133 1.43 -25.93 -33.23
C GLY A 133 1.65 -26.56 -34.61
N GLN A 134 2.84 -27.07 -34.91
CA GLN A 134 3.09 -27.97 -36.05
C GLN A 134 3.76 -29.26 -35.59
#